data_AF-A0A183FN52-F1
#
_entry.id   AF-A0A183FN52-F1
#
_cell.length_a   1.000
_cell.length_b   1.000
_cell.length_c   1.000
_cell.angle_alpha   90.00
_cell.angle_beta   90.00
_cell.angle_gamma   90.00
#
_symmetry.space_group_name_H-M   'P 1'
#
loop_
_entity.id
_entity.type
_entity.pdbx_description
1 polymer ?
#
loop_
_entity_poly.entity_id
_entity_poly.type
_entity_poly.pdbx_seq_one_letter_code
_entity_poly.pdbx_strand_id
1 'polypeptide(L)'
;MSGIPLGVGGPPPPGMDTKRGRLVCIKVRMLDDSVAVFHLGHKAIGQTLLDEVARHLNLLENDYFGLECIDNTGCHCWLDADKPILRQISSHSSDAKFYFIVKFYTPNPIDLEEEYTRYLLTLQIRRDLSMGELHCAETTAALLAAYLVQSECGDFSAEDYPDATYLSHSRFIPHQTIEFQQKVMENHKNLM
;
A
#
# COMPACT_ATOMS: atom_id res chain seq x y z
N MET A 1 17.54 -6.71 -13.87
CA MET A 1 16.62 -5.83 -14.63
C MET A 1 15.38 -6.64 -15.02
N SER A 2 14.45 -6.84 -14.10
CA SER A 2 13.12 -7.40 -14.40
C SER A 2 12.13 -6.24 -14.38
N GLY A 3 11.66 -5.86 -15.57
CA GLY A 3 10.69 -4.78 -15.73
C GLY A 3 9.35 -5.15 -15.09
N ILE A 4 8.90 -4.32 -14.14
CA ILE A 4 7.54 -4.32 -13.62
C ILE A 4 6.62 -3.90 -14.78
N PRO A 5 5.55 -4.64 -15.11
CA PRO A 5 4.66 -4.23 -16.17
C PRO A 5 3.87 -2.99 -15.74
N LEU A 6 4.15 -1.87 -16.41
CA LEU A 6 3.34 -0.66 -16.37
C LEU A 6 1.93 -0.97 -16.87
N GLY A 7 0.96 -0.36 -16.17
CA GLY A 7 -0.45 -0.63 -16.29
C GLY A 7 -0.98 -0.69 -17.73
N VAL A 8 -1.62 -1.81 -18.03
CA VAL A 8 -2.61 -1.89 -19.09
C VAL A 8 -3.83 -2.49 -18.41
N GLY A 9 -4.90 -1.69 -18.31
CA GLY A 9 -6.17 -2.15 -17.75
C GLY A 9 -6.54 -3.48 -18.40
N GLY A 10 -6.60 -4.53 -17.57
CA GLY A 10 -6.93 -5.86 -18.05
C GLY A 10 -8.31 -5.84 -18.74
N PRO A 11 -8.52 -6.67 -19.77
CA PRO A 11 -9.83 -6.80 -20.38
C PRO A 11 -10.85 -7.22 -19.30
N PRO A 12 -12.12 -6.79 -19.42
CA PRO A 12 -13.15 -7.10 -18.44
C PRO A 12 -13.26 -8.62 -18.23
N PRO A 13 -13.58 -9.09 -17.01
CA PRO A 13 -13.70 -10.51 -16.71
C PRO A 13 -14.61 -11.25 -17.70
N PRO A 14 -14.29 -12.49 -18.10
CA PRO A 14 -15.15 -13.29 -18.96
C PRO A 14 -16.53 -13.49 -18.31
N GLY A 15 -17.58 -12.94 -18.92
CA GLY A 15 -18.96 -12.99 -18.40
C GLY A 15 -19.62 -11.63 -18.14
N MET A 16 -18.89 -10.51 -18.26
CA MET A 16 -19.51 -9.18 -18.27
C MET A 16 -20.27 -8.94 -19.58
N ASP A 17 -21.61 -8.99 -19.50
CA ASP A 17 -22.52 -8.67 -20.58
C ASP A 17 -22.34 -7.20 -21.02
N THR A 18 -21.61 -6.98 -22.11
CA THR A 18 -21.32 -5.65 -22.69
C THR A 18 -22.56 -4.90 -23.17
N LYS A 19 -23.73 -5.55 -23.13
CA LYS A 19 -25.01 -4.98 -23.59
C LYS A 19 -25.88 -4.36 -22.49
N ARG A 20 -25.44 -4.26 -21.22
CA ARG A 20 -26.28 -3.68 -20.14
C ARG A 20 -25.52 -2.82 -19.12
N GLY A 21 -25.03 -1.65 -19.52
CA GLY A 21 -24.74 -0.55 -18.58
C GLY A 21 -23.48 0.25 -18.89
N ARG A 22 -23.48 1.53 -18.52
CA ARG A 22 -22.27 2.38 -18.58
C ARG A 22 -21.23 1.78 -17.64
N LEU A 23 -19.99 1.63 -18.10
CA LEU A 23 -18.85 1.31 -17.26
C LEU A 23 -18.31 2.58 -16.61
N VAL A 24 -17.68 2.44 -15.46
CA VAL A 24 -16.96 3.49 -14.74
C VAL A 24 -15.51 3.06 -14.59
N CYS A 25 -14.61 4.02 -14.78
CA CYS A 25 -13.17 3.86 -14.59
C CYS A 25 -12.81 4.26 -13.16
N ILE A 26 -12.18 3.35 -12.42
CA ILE A 26 -11.81 3.55 -11.02
C ILE A 26 -10.29 3.40 -10.89
N LYS A 27 -9.65 4.39 -10.28
CA LYS A 27 -8.21 4.39 -9.99
C LYS A 27 -7.99 4.03 -8.51
N VAL A 28 -7.23 2.98 -8.26
CA VAL A 28 -6.84 2.55 -6.91
C VAL A 28 -5.33 2.72 -6.78
N ARG A 29 -4.88 3.50 -5.79
CA ARG A 29 -3.49 3.57 -5.38
C ARG A 29 -3.18 2.40 -4.45
N MET A 30 -2.14 1.65 -4.77
CA MET A 30 -1.68 0.48 -4.02
C MET A 30 -0.67 0.87 -2.92
N LEU A 31 -0.28 -0.10 -2.09
CA LEU A 31 0.66 0.09 -0.98
C LEU A 31 2.10 0.40 -1.42
N ASP A 32 2.46 0.06 -2.65
CA ASP A 32 3.73 0.41 -3.30
C ASP A 32 3.65 1.76 -4.07
N ASP A 33 2.57 2.52 -3.87
CA ASP A 33 2.23 3.76 -4.56
C ASP A 33 1.94 3.64 -6.07
N SER A 34 1.96 2.42 -6.63
CA SER A 34 1.47 2.18 -7.99
C SER A 34 -0.04 2.46 -8.08
N VAL A 35 -0.52 2.74 -9.28
CA VAL A 35 -1.95 2.99 -9.53
C VAL A 35 -2.49 1.98 -10.52
N ALA A 36 -3.42 1.15 -10.06
CA ALA A 36 -4.17 0.23 -10.92
C ALA A 36 -5.51 0.84 -11.34
N VAL A 37 -5.99 0.44 -12.51
CA VAL A 37 -7.23 0.96 -13.11
C VAL A 37 -8.21 -0.19 -13.33
N PHE A 38 -9.41 -0.04 -12.79
CA PHE A 38 -10.50 -1.02 -12.85
C PHE A 38 -11.69 -0.46 -13.62
N HIS A 39 -12.31 -1.30 -14.45
CA HIS A 39 -13.51 -0.94 -15.22
C HIS A 39 -14.70 -1.73 -14.68
N LEU A 40 -15.57 -1.08 -13.90
CA LEU A 40 -16.72 -1.70 -13.26
C LEU A 40 -18.04 -1.18 -13.82
N GLY A 41 -19.12 -1.94 -13.66
CA GLY A 41 -20.46 -1.45 -13.99
C GLY A 41 -20.83 -0.24 -13.10
N HIS A 42 -21.56 0.73 -13.64
CA HIS A 42 -22.00 1.92 -12.90
C HIS A 42 -22.81 1.63 -11.62
N LYS A 43 -23.35 0.42 -11.46
CA LYS A 43 -24.09 -0.03 -10.27
C LYS A 43 -23.25 -0.92 -9.34
N ALA A 44 -21.95 -1.09 -9.60
CA ALA A 44 -21.07 -1.91 -8.77
C ALA A 44 -21.05 -1.41 -7.32
N ILE A 45 -21.01 -2.36 -6.39
CA ILE A 45 -20.89 -2.12 -4.95
C ILE A 45 -19.43 -2.21 -4.52
N GLY A 46 -19.13 -1.76 -3.30
CA GLY A 46 -17.77 -1.77 -2.77
C GLY A 46 -17.09 -3.15 -2.84
N GLN A 47 -17.83 -4.22 -2.55
CA GLN A 47 -17.29 -5.59 -2.60
C GLN A 47 -16.76 -5.95 -3.99
N THR A 48 -17.44 -5.53 -5.05
CA THR A 48 -16.99 -5.80 -6.42
C THR A 48 -15.61 -5.19 -6.72
N LEU A 49 -15.31 -4.02 -6.17
CA LEU A 49 -13.98 -3.41 -6.33
C LEU A 49 -12.93 -4.09 -5.44
N LEU A 50 -13.29 -4.47 -4.21
CA LEU A 50 -12.41 -5.22 -3.31
C LEU A 50 -11.99 -6.56 -3.94
N ASP A 51 -12.95 -7.30 -4.50
CA ASP A 51 -12.71 -8.58 -5.17
C ASP A 51 -11.77 -8.42 -6.37
N GLU A 52 -11.98 -7.38 -7.19
CA GLU A 52 -11.14 -7.11 -8.36
C GLU A 52 -9.72 -6.68 -7.97
N VAL A 53 -9.56 -5.91 -6.89
CA VAL A 53 -8.25 -5.55 -6.33
C VAL A 53 -7.54 -6.78 -5.77
N ALA A 54 -8.21 -7.61 -4.97
CA ALA A 54 -7.65 -8.85 -4.44
C ALA A 54 -7.24 -9.81 -5.58
N ARG A 55 -8.08 -9.95 -6.61
CA ARG A 55 -7.77 -10.73 -7.81
C ARG A 55 -6.57 -10.18 -8.58
N HIS A 56 -6.48 -8.85 -8.73
CA HIS A 56 -5.35 -8.20 -9.40
C HIS A 56 -4.02 -8.47 -8.68
N LEU A 57 -4.05 -8.46 -7.34
CA LEU A 57 -2.90 -8.73 -6.48
C LEU A 57 -2.64 -10.24 -6.25
N ASN A 58 -3.53 -11.12 -6.74
CA ASN A 58 -3.53 -12.56 -6.41
C ASN A 58 -3.49 -12.81 -4.89
N LEU A 59 -4.28 -12.04 -4.14
CA LEU A 59 -4.25 -12.02 -2.69
C LEU A 59 -5.19 -13.09 -2.09
N LEU A 60 -4.61 -14.06 -1.37
CA LEU A 60 -5.35 -15.12 -0.70
C LEU A 60 -5.93 -14.63 0.64
N GLU A 61 -5.11 -14.00 1.46
CA GLU A 61 -5.49 -13.47 2.78
C GLU A 61 -5.98 -12.01 2.68
N ASN A 62 -7.10 -11.79 1.99
CA ASN A 62 -7.59 -10.43 1.72
C ASN A 62 -8.33 -9.77 2.91
N ASP A 63 -8.66 -10.53 3.95
CA ASP A 63 -9.43 -10.05 5.12
C ASP A 63 -8.72 -8.94 5.91
N TYR A 64 -7.40 -8.81 5.78
CA TYR A 64 -6.61 -7.77 6.46
C TYR A 64 -6.71 -6.39 5.79
N PHE A 65 -7.21 -6.32 4.56
CA PHE A 65 -7.12 -5.12 3.73
C PHE A 65 -8.48 -4.50 3.45
N GLY A 66 -8.47 -3.25 3.03
CA GLY A 66 -9.65 -2.53 2.61
C GLY A 66 -9.33 -1.43 1.62
N LEU A 67 -10.37 -0.71 1.22
CA LEU A 67 -10.26 0.46 0.37
C LEU A 67 -10.73 1.69 1.14
N GLU A 68 -9.92 2.73 1.15
CA GLU A 68 -10.37 4.07 1.53
C GLU A 68 -10.74 4.87 0.29
N CYS A 69 -11.72 5.75 0.44
CA CYS A 69 -12.05 6.77 -0.55
C CYS A 69 -12.23 8.13 0.13
N ILE A 70 -12.29 9.18 -0.69
CA ILE A 70 -12.68 10.51 -0.22
C ILE A 70 -14.20 10.65 -0.37
N ASP A 71 -14.88 10.86 0.74
CA ASP A 71 -16.33 11.01 0.77
C ASP A 71 -16.79 12.38 0.23
N ASN A 72 -18.11 12.62 0.23
CA ASN A 72 -18.71 13.88 -0.20
C ASN A 72 -18.27 15.10 0.63
N THR A 73 -17.70 14.89 1.81
CA THR A 73 -17.23 15.94 2.73
C THR A 73 -15.74 16.23 2.59
N GLY A 74 -15.02 15.46 1.77
CA GLY A 74 -13.56 15.59 1.61
C GLY A 74 -12.75 14.80 2.64
N CYS A 75 -13.40 13.96 3.45
CA CYS A 75 -12.75 13.13 4.45
C CYS A 75 -12.40 11.75 3.90
N HIS A 76 -11.31 11.17 4.38
CA HIS A 76 -11.01 9.76 4.16
C HIS A 76 -12.03 8.89 4.91
N CYS A 77 -12.64 7.95 4.20
CA CYS A 77 -13.54 6.96 4.79
C CYS A 77 -13.33 5.58 4.16
N TRP A 78 -13.63 4.53 4.92
CA TRP A 78 -13.68 3.18 4.38
C TRP A 78 -14.81 3.03 3.36
N LEU A 79 -14.50 2.41 2.23
CA LEU A 79 -15.48 1.96 1.25
C LEU A 79 -16.36 0.88 1.88
N ASP A 80 -17.66 1.16 1.96
CA ASP A 80 -18.67 0.20 2.40
C ASP A 80 -18.90 -0.84 1.28
N ALA A 81 -18.72 -2.12 1.63
CA ALA A 81 -18.78 -3.24 0.71
C ALA A 81 -20.18 -3.43 0.09
N ASP A 82 -21.24 -3.11 0.84
CA ASP A 82 -22.62 -3.39 0.46
C ASP A 82 -23.29 -2.23 -0.28
N LYS A 83 -22.65 -1.06 -0.32
CA LYS A 83 -23.20 0.14 -0.95
C LYS A 83 -22.64 0.39 -2.35
N PRO A 84 -23.44 0.95 -3.27
CA PRO A 84 -22.95 1.37 -4.59
C PRO A 84 -21.79 2.35 -4.48
N ILE A 85 -20.68 2.08 -5.17
CA ILE A 85 -19.43 2.87 -5.07
C ILE A 85 -19.69 4.35 -5.35
N LEU A 86 -20.42 4.65 -6.42
CA LEU A 86 -20.71 6.03 -6.85
C LEU A 86 -21.57 6.83 -5.87
N ARG A 87 -22.21 6.19 -4.89
CA ARG A 87 -22.96 6.89 -3.82
C ARG A 87 -22.08 7.27 -2.63
N GLN A 88 -20.86 6.74 -2.56
CA GLN A 88 -19.95 6.92 -1.43
C GLN A 88 -18.87 7.97 -1.70
N ILE A 89 -18.62 8.28 -2.98
CA ILE A 89 -17.60 9.24 -3.40
C ILE A 89 -18.19 10.62 -3.71
N SER A 90 -17.38 11.66 -3.55
CA SER A 90 -17.73 13.01 -3.97
C SER A 90 -18.07 13.08 -5.46
N SER A 91 -19.31 13.47 -5.77
CA SER A 91 -19.83 13.61 -7.14
C SER A 91 -19.05 14.62 -8.00
N HIS A 92 -18.23 15.47 -7.38
CA HIS A 92 -17.38 16.46 -8.07
C HIS A 92 -16.01 15.90 -8.46
N SER A 93 -15.66 14.67 -8.06
CA SER A 93 -14.38 14.06 -8.40
C SER A 93 -14.53 13.08 -9.57
N SER A 94 -14.39 13.59 -10.80
CA SER A 94 -14.19 12.73 -11.98
C SER A 94 -12.91 11.88 -11.90
N ASP A 95 -12.06 12.14 -10.91
CA ASP A 95 -10.84 11.42 -10.56
C ASP A 95 -10.88 10.89 -9.11
N ALA A 96 -12.02 10.38 -8.65
CA ALA A 96 -12.10 9.75 -7.31
C ALA A 96 -10.96 8.73 -7.13
N LYS A 97 -10.10 8.99 -6.14
CA LYS A 97 -8.95 8.14 -5.81
C LYS A 97 -9.32 7.22 -4.66
N PHE A 98 -9.13 5.94 -4.88
CA PHE A 98 -9.23 4.92 -3.85
C PHE A 98 -7.82 4.55 -3.40
N TYR A 99 -7.69 4.13 -2.14
CA TYR A 99 -6.41 3.70 -1.57
C TYR A 99 -6.58 2.30 -1.01
N PHE A 100 -5.79 1.35 -1.50
CA PHE A 100 -5.69 0.02 -0.90
C PHE A 100 -4.78 0.09 0.32
N ILE A 101 -5.34 -0.20 1.50
CA ILE A 101 -4.75 0.05 2.81
C ILE A 101 -5.03 -1.14 3.73
N VAL A 102 -4.16 -1.40 4.72
CA VAL A 102 -4.42 -2.38 5.78
C VAL A 102 -5.52 -1.86 6.69
N LYS A 103 -6.59 -2.66 6.85
CA LYS A 103 -7.73 -2.36 7.71
C LYS A 103 -7.60 -3.00 9.09
N PHE A 104 -7.05 -4.22 9.14
CA PHE A 104 -6.89 -4.97 10.37
C PHE A 104 -5.45 -5.46 10.48
N TYR A 105 -4.77 -5.02 11.54
CA TYR A 105 -3.46 -5.55 11.90
C TYR A 105 -3.63 -6.80 12.76
N THR A 106 -2.92 -7.86 12.44
CA THR A 106 -2.83 -9.01 13.34
C THR A 106 -1.87 -8.71 14.50
N PRO A 107 -2.20 -9.07 15.75
CA PRO A 107 -1.26 -8.99 16.86
C PRO A 107 -0.15 -10.04 16.77
N ASN A 108 -0.32 -11.12 16.00
CA ASN A 108 0.64 -12.21 15.89
C ASN A 108 1.10 -12.40 14.43
N PRO A 109 2.39 -12.18 14.12
CA PRO A 109 2.93 -12.37 12.77
C PRO A 109 2.77 -13.79 12.19
N ILE A 110 2.61 -14.79 13.06
CA ILE A 110 2.43 -16.21 12.67
C ILE A 110 1.06 -16.45 12.03
N ASP A 111 0.07 -15.58 12.29
CA ASP A 111 -1.27 -15.70 11.70
C ASP A 111 -1.28 -15.36 10.21
N LEU A 112 -0.22 -14.71 9.72
CA LEU A 112 -0.03 -14.45 8.29
C LEU A 112 0.67 -15.67 7.70
N GLU A 113 -0.01 -16.43 6.86
CA GLU A 113 0.55 -17.61 6.21
C GLU A 113 1.34 -17.22 4.95
N GLU A 114 0.81 -16.27 4.16
CA GLU A 114 1.38 -15.90 2.87
C GLU A 114 2.49 -14.86 2.99
N GLU A 115 3.60 -15.10 2.29
CA GLU A 115 4.73 -14.16 2.23
C GLU A 115 4.33 -12.83 1.61
N TYR A 116 3.45 -12.88 0.60
CA TYR A 116 2.98 -11.68 -0.06
C TYR A 116 2.11 -10.81 0.87
N THR A 117 1.30 -11.41 1.73
CA THR A 117 0.54 -10.67 2.75
C THR A 117 1.49 -9.96 3.72
N ARG A 118 2.52 -10.66 4.20
CA ARG A 118 3.56 -10.08 5.06
C ARG A 118 4.24 -8.90 4.37
N TYR A 119 4.61 -9.05 3.10
CA TYR A 119 5.20 -7.98 2.30
C TYR A 119 4.29 -6.74 2.21
N LEU A 120 3.00 -6.93 1.90
CA LEU A 120 2.03 -5.83 1.84
C LEU A 120 1.89 -5.12 3.20
N LEU A 121 1.86 -5.86 4.31
CA LEU A 121 1.85 -5.27 5.66
C LEU A 121 3.14 -4.48 5.94
N THR A 122 4.30 -4.96 5.51
CA THR A 122 5.56 -4.21 5.59
C THR A 122 5.50 -2.89 4.81
N LEU A 123 4.90 -2.89 3.62
CA LEU A 123 4.70 -1.66 2.85
C LEU A 123 3.79 -0.66 3.56
N GLN A 124 2.73 -1.14 4.22
CA GLN A 124 1.87 -0.29 5.04
C GLN A 124 2.63 0.28 6.24
N ILE A 125 3.39 -0.53 6.97
CA ILE A 125 4.19 -0.05 8.11
C ILE A 125 5.19 1.03 7.65
N ARG A 126 5.85 0.82 6.52
CA ARG A 126 6.74 1.83 5.92
C ARG A 126 5.99 3.13 5.62
N ARG A 127 4.80 3.04 5.03
CA ARG A 127 3.93 4.20 4.74
C ARG A 127 3.59 4.94 6.02
N ASP A 128 3.06 4.24 7.02
CA ASP A 128 2.60 4.82 8.29
C ASP A 128 3.76 5.46 9.06
N LEU A 129 4.94 4.83 9.05
CA LEU A 129 6.15 5.39 9.64
C LEU A 129 6.57 6.69 8.92
N SER A 130 6.56 6.69 7.59
CA SER A 130 6.97 7.84 6.78
C SER A 130 6.02 9.04 6.89
N MET A 131 4.73 8.77 7.10
CA MET A 131 3.68 9.77 7.25
C MET A 131 3.53 10.25 8.70
N GLY A 132 4.12 9.53 9.67
CA GLY A 132 4.01 9.83 11.09
C GLY A 132 2.72 9.31 11.74
N GLU A 133 2.00 8.42 11.07
CA GLU A 133 0.80 7.76 11.60
C GLU A 133 1.16 6.66 12.62
N LEU A 134 2.30 5.99 12.41
CA LEU A 134 2.84 5.00 13.35
C LEU A 134 3.61 5.68 14.48
N HIS A 135 2.91 5.96 15.58
CA HIS A 135 3.48 6.58 16.77
C HIS A 135 4.39 5.60 17.54
N CYS A 136 5.69 5.85 17.51
CA CYS A 136 6.68 5.08 18.26
C CYS A 136 7.88 5.94 18.68
N ALA A 137 8.71 5.42 19.57
CA ALA A 137 9.96 6.08 19.94
C ALA A 137 10.93 6.12 18.76
N GLU A 138 11.78 7.14 18.68
CA GLU A 138 12.76 7.28 17.58
C GLU A 138 13.69 6.06 17.46
N THR A 139 14.05 5.43 18.58
CA THR A 139 14.85 4.19 18.59
C THR A 139 14.12 3.04 17.91
N THR A 140 12.81 2.89 18.15
CA THR A 140 11.96 1.90 17.48
C THR A 140 11.82 2.22 16.00
N ALA A 141 11.57 3.49 15.65
CA ALA A 141 11.49 3.93 14.25
C ALA A 141 12.80 3.64 13.49
N ALA A 142 13.95 3.90 14.10
CA ALA A 142 15.25 3.63 13.50
C ALA A 142 15.50 2.14 13.32
N LEU A 143 15.04 1.30 14.25
CA LEU A 143 15.14 -0.16 14.13
C LEU A 143 14.24 -0.69 13.00
N LEU A 144 12.98 -0.21 12.91
CA LEU A 144 12.07 -0.56 11.82
C LEU A 144 12.63 -0.15 10.46
N ALA A 145 13.17 1.07 10.36
CA ALA A 145 13.82 1.55 9.15
C ALA A 145 15.04 0.68 8.78
N ALA A 146 15.81 0.21 9.75
CA ALA A 146 16.93 -0.70 9.49
C ALA A 146 16.47 -2.05 8.91
N TYR A 147 15.37 -2.62 9.40
CA TYR A 147 14.78 -3.83 8.80
C TYR A 147 14.28 -3.60 7.37
N LEU A 148 13.68 -2.44 7.10
CA LEU A 148 13.28 -2.06 5.74
C LEU A 148 14.50 -1.98 4.81
N VAL A 149 15.57 -1.32 5.26
CA VAL A 149 16.83 -1.20 4.52
C VAL A 149 17.45 -2.58 4.26
N GLN A 150 17.53 -3.44 5.29
CA GLN A 150 18.02 -4.81 5.15
C GLN A 150 17.23 -5.59 4.08
N SER A 151 15.92 -5.41 4.01
CA SER A 151 15.08 -6.08 3.00
C SER A 151 15.30 -5.55 1.58
N GLU A 152 15.66 -4.27 1.41
CA GLU A 152 15.88 -3.63 0.10
C GLU A 152 17.33 -3.75 -0.39
N CYS A 153 18.29 -3.66 0.52
CA CYS A 153 19.72 -3.57 0.24
C CYS A 153 20.48 -4.88 0.49
N GLY A 154 19.91 -5.81 1.27
CA GLY A 154 20.64 -6.96 1.79
C GLY A 154 21.57 -6.58 2.95
N ASP A 155 22.55 -7.43 3.24
CA ASP A 155 23.47 -7.23 4.36
C ASP A 155 24.32 -5.97 4.23
N PHE A 156 24.61 -5.35 5.37
CA PHE A 156 25.49 -4.19 5.41
C PHE A 156 26.91 -4.53 4.91
N SER A 157 27.40 -3.75 3.95
CA SER A 157 28.79 -3.76 3.46
C SER A 157 29.42 -2.38 3.68
N ALA A 158 30.57 -2.33 4.37
CA ALA A 158 31.29 -1.08 4.59
C ALA A 158 31.91 -0.50 3.30
N GLU A 159 32.10 -1.34 2.28
CA GLU A 159 32.59 -0.93 0.96
C GLU A 159 31.47 -0.22 0.19
N ASP A 160 30.26 -0.78 0.22
CA ASP A 160 29.09 -0.23 -0.49
C ASP A 160 28.45 0.95 0.26
N TYR A 161 28.52 0.94 1.60
CA TYR A 161 27.89 1.91 2.49
C TYR A 161 28.92 2.56 3.44
N PRO A 162 29.82 3.43 2.92
CA PRO A 162 30.88 4.04 3.71
C PRO A 162 30.36 4.99 4.80
N ASP A 163 29.18 5.58 4.61
CA ASP A 163 28.50 6.46 5.56
C ASP A 163 26.97 6.30 5.45
N ALA A 164 26.21 7.05 6.25
CA ALA A 164 24.75 6.93 6.30
C ALA A 164 24.02 7.55 5.09
N THR A 165 24.73 8.15 4.12
CA THR A 165 24.10 8.91 3.02
C THR A 165 23.30 8.04 2.06
N TYR A 166 23.58 6.73 1.97
CA TYR A 166 22.77 5.80 1.16
C TYR A 166 21.29 5.79 1.59
N LEU A 167 21.01 6.10 2.86
CA LEU A 167 19.67 6.21 3.44
C LEU A 167 18.91 7.48 3.04
N SER A 168 19.58 8.45 2.42
CA SER A 168 18.96 9.74 2.06
C SER A 168 17.99 9.64 0.87
N HIS A 169 18.04 8.56 0.11
CA HIS A 169 17.12 8.30 -1.01
C HIS A 169 15.72 7.88 -0.54
N SER A 170 15.62 7.42 0.72
CA SER A 170 14.38 6.94 1.32
C SER A 170 13.95 7.88 2.45
N ARG A 171 12.63 8.15 2.52
CA ARG A 171 12.04 8.89 3.62
C ARG A 171 11.36 7.91 4.58
N PHE A 172 12.04 7.60 5.68
CA PHE A 172 11.53 6.66 6.68
C PHE A 172 10.61 7.34 7.71
N ILE A 173 10.86 8.61 8.02
CA ILE A 173 10.06 9.42 8.96
C ILE A 173 9.84 10.85 8.41
N PRO A 174 8.82 11.59 8.87
CA PRO A 174 8.52 12.95 8.37
C PRO A 174 9.69 13.94 8.51
N HIS A 175 10.42 13.87 9.62
CA HIS A 175 11.52 14.78 9.99
C HIS A 175 12.85 14.02 10.09
N GLN A 176 13.23 13.32 9.03
CA GLN A 176 14.45 12.52 8.99
C GLN A 176 15.71 13.40 9.11
N THR A 177 16.45 13.25 10.21
CA THR A 177 17.72 13.96 10.45
C THR A 177 18.92 13.07 10.12
N ILE A 178 20.12 13.67 10.10
CA ILE A 178 21.38 12.92 9.90
C ILE A 178 21.63 11.97 11.07
N GLU A 179 21.34 12.40 12.29
CA GLU A 179 21.49 11.58 13.50
C GLU A 179 20.56 10.35 13.45
N PHE A 180 19.34 10.51 12.92
CA PHE A 180 18.44 9.39 12.68
C PHE A 180 19.03 8.40 11.66
N GLN A 181 19.56 8.89 10.53
CA GLN A 181 20.17 8.03 9.51
C GLN A 181 21.38 7.26 10.08
N GLN A 182 22.19 7.90 10.92
CA GLN A 182 23.30 7.24 11.61
C GLN A 182 22.80 6.08 12.50
N LYS A 183 21.74 6.30 13.28
CA LYS A 183 21.13 5.23 14.10
C LYS A 183 20.59 4.08 13.24
N VAL A 184 19.97 4.39 12.10
CA VAL A 184 19.48 3.36 11.16
C VAL A 184 20.65 2.55 10.61
N MET A 185 21.73 3.20 10.17
CA MET A 185 22.94 2.52 9.70
C MET A 185 23.59 1.66 10.79
N GLU A 186 23.66 2.16 12.02
CA GLU A 186 24.16 1.41 13.18
C GLU A 186 23.33 0.15 13.44
N ASN A 187 22.00 0.25 13.38
CA ASN A 187 21.13 -0.92 13.49
C ASN A 187 21.32 -1.87 12.30
N HIS A 188 21.40 -1.37 11.06
CA HIS A 188 21.57 -2.19 9.84
C HIS A 188 22.84 -3.07 9.91
N LYS A 189 23.94 -2.53 10.46
CA LYS A 189 25.18 -3.29 10.73
C LYS A 189 24.98 -4.51 11.65
N ASN A 190 23.95 -4.48 12.50
CA ASN A 190 23.70 -5.52 13.50
C ASN A 190 22.62 -6.53 13.08
N LEU A 191 22.02 -6.40 11.89
CA LEU A 191 20.92 -7.27 11.42
C LEU A 191 21.39 -8.56 10.74
N MET A 192 22.61 -9.02 11.03
CA MET A 192 23.19 -10.28 10.54
C MET A 192 22.49 -11.53 11.10
#